data_AF-A0A8J7NGC8-F1
#
_entry.id   AF-A0A8J7NGC8-F1
#
_cell.length_a   1.000
_cell.length_b   1.000
_cell.length_c   1.000
_cell.angle_alpha   90.00
_cell.angle_beta   90.00
_cell.angle_gamma   90.00
#
_symmetry.space_group_name_H-M   'P 1'
#
loop_
_entity.id
_entity.type
_entity.pdbx_description
1 polymer ?
#
loop_
_entity_poly.entity_id
_entity_poly.type
_entity_poly.pdbx_seq_one_letter_code
_entity_poly.pdbx_strand_id
1 'polypeptide(L)'
;MFEWQKLTDLSNRTVIVRMFNEMVMKEDIVTWLSKYCLVKGEPQKVLDDDGIWNCAWRVPISLHEDKNGYGGFKHIPSLIGLGENRGLVFYQGQPKLCRRCGELGHFVDACTKVVCGKCKEIGHAYTECTSVRKCNLCECEGHVFKDCP
;
A
#
# COMPACT_ATOMS: atom_id res chain seq x y z
N MET A 1 28.40 28.60 2.20
CA MET A 1 27.69 27.32 2.48
C MET A 1 26.40 27.37 1.71
N PHE A 2 26.22 26.55 0.68
CA PHE A 2 25.02 26.59 -0.15
C PHE A 2 23.91 25.78 0.52
N GLU A 3 22.79 26.43 0.85
CA GLU A 3 21.56 25.76 1.28
C GLU A 3 20.76 25.34 0.04
N TRP A 4 20.47 24.04 -0.06
CA TRP A 4 19.60 23.51 -1.09
C TRP A 4 18.15 23.67 -0.66
N GLN A 5 17.40 24.54 -1.34
CA GLN A 5 15.97 24.66 -1.15
C GLN A 5 15.24 23.78 -2.18
N LYS A 6 14.44 22.81 -1.73
CA LYS A 6 13.59 22.01 -2.64
C LYS A 6 12.56 22.95 -3.28
N LEU A 7 12.62 23.12 -4.61
CA LEU A 7 11.70 23.96 -5.39
C LEU A 7 10.25 23.44 -5.36
N THR A 8 10.07 22.13 -5.19
CA THR A 8 8.76 21.48 -5.09
C THR A 8 8.83 20.34 -4.11
N ASP A 9 7.86 20.28 -3.19
CA ASP A 9 7.69 19.15 -2.28
C ASP A 9 7.11 17.94 -3.04
N LEU A 10 8.03 17.10 -3.51
CA LEU A 10 7.69 15.84 -4.17
C LEU A 10 7.29 14.74 -3.17
N SER A 11 7.06 15.01 -1.88
CA SER A 11 6.46 14.02 -0.97
C SER A 11 4.94 13.94 -1.13
N ASN A 12 4.29 15.07 -1.43
CA ASN A 12 2.83 15.13 -1.53
C ASN A 12 2.34 14.47 -2.83
N ARG A 13 1.39 13.56 -2.69
CA ARG A 13 0.81 12.78 -3.79
C ARG A 13 -0.68 12.63 -3.61
N THR A 14 -1.35 12.45 -4.74
CA THR A 14 -2.70 11.90 -4.76
C THR A 14 -2.60 10.43 -5.14
N VAL A 15 -2.98 9.56 -4.21
CA VAL A 15 -3.02 8.11 -4.41
C VAL A 15 -4.43 7.71 -4.80
N ILE A 16 -4.54 6.82 -5.78
CA ILE A 16 -5.77 6.12 -6.10
C ILE A 16 -5.66 4.70 -5.55
N VAL A 17 -6.59 4.34 -4.67
CA VAL A 17 -6.75 2.98 -4.14
C VAL A 17 -8.02 2.39 -4.73
N ARG A 18 -7.90 1.40 -5.63
CA ARG A 18 -9.04 0.67 -6.20
C ARG A 18 -9.19 -0.67 -5.50
N MET A 19 -10.30 -0.88 -4.79
CA MET A 19 -10.64 -2.18 -4.21
C MET A 19 -11.42 -3.03 -5.22
N PHE A 20 -11.25 -4.35 -5.16
CA PHE A 20 -12.05 -5.28 -5.96
C PHE A 20 -13.37 -5.68 -5.29
N ASN A 21 -13.52 -5.34 -4.00
CA ASN A 21 -14.76 -5.47 -3.25
C ASN A 21 -15.24 -4.06 -2.85
N GLU A 22 -16.44 -3.70 -3.27
CA GLU A 22 -17.06 -2.40 -3.03
C GLU A 22 -17.46 -2.16 -1.57
N MET A 23 -17.59 -3.24 -0.78
CA MET A 23 -17.99 -3.19 0.62
C MET A 23 -16.85 -2.78 1.56
N VAL A 24 -15.63 -2.60 1.04
CA VAL A 24 -14.49 -2.17 1.84
C VAL A 24 -14.67 -0.70 2.23
N MET A 25 -14.63 -0.43 3.53
CA MET A 25 -14.85 0.89 4.08
C MET A 25 -13.65 1.81 3.82
N LYS A 26 -13.92 3.13 3.70
CA LYS A 26 -12.85 4.12 3.45
C LYS A 26 -11.89 4.22 4.63
N GLU A 27 -12.38 3.99 5.84
CA GLU A 27 -11.63 4.01 7.10
C GLU A 27 -10.57 2.90 7.12
N ASP A 28 -10.89 1.72 6.59
CA ASP A 28 -9.95 0.60 6.48
C ASP A 28 -8.81 0.95 5.51
N ILE A 29 -9.13 1.63 4.41
CA ILE A 29 -8.15 2.09 3.43
C ILE A 29 -7.22 3.14 4.03
N VAL A 30 -7.76 4.08 4.80
CA VAL A 30 -6.97 5.10 5.51
C VAL A 30 -6.04 4.45 6.54
N THR A 31 -6.57 3.51 7.33
CA THR A 31 -5.79 2.77 8.33
C THR A 31 -4.66 1.98 7.68
N TRP A 32 -4.93 1.31 6.56
CA TRP A 32 -3.89 0.62 5.80
C TRP A 32 -2.84 1.56 5.20
N LEU A 33 -3.26 2.68 4.59
CA LEU A 33 -2.34 3.67 4.02
C LEU A 33 -1.41 4.29 5.07
N SER A 34 -1.92 4.47 6.28
CA SER A 34 -1.19 5.09 7.41
C SER A 34 0.03 4.29 7.86
N LYS A 35 0.15 3.01 7.44
CA LYS A 35 1.36 2.18 7.66
C LYS A 35 2.55 2.61 6.81
N TYR A 36 2.28 3.26 5.68
CA TYR A 36 3.26 3.54 4.64
C TYR A 36 3.47 5.03 4.38
N CYS A 37 2.52 5.87 4.76
CA CYS A 37 2.53 7.30 4.47
C CYS A 37 1.69 8.10 5.45
N LEU A 38 1.81 9.43 5.41
CA LEU A 38 0.92 10.33 6.13
C LEU A 38 -0.31 10.67 5.28
N VAL A 39 -1.50 10.27 5.72
CA VAL A 39 -2.77 10.63 5.07
C VAL A 39 -3.11 12.09 5.39
N LYS A 40 -3.35 12.91 4.36
CA LYS A 40 -3.50 14.37 4.45
C LYS A 40 -4.94 14.87 4.32
N GLY A 41 -5.89 14.01 3.99
CA GLY A 41 -7.28 14.39 3.78
C GLY A 41 -8.20 13.21 3.59
N GLU A 42 -9.50 13.48 3.55
CA GLU A 42 -10.51 12.42 3.42
C GLU A 42 -10.47 11.72 2.06
N PRO A 43 -10.65 10.39 2.03
CA PRO A 43 -10.85 9.65 0.79
C PRO A 43 -12.08 10.12 0.02
N GLN A 44 -11.90 10.45 -1.24
CA GLN A 44 -12.97 10.82 -2.17
C GLN A 44 -13.26 9.69 -3.14
N LYS A 45 -14.54 9.41 -3.41
CA LYS A 45 -14.93 8.44 -4.43
C LYS A 45 -14.46 8.91 -5.81
N VAL A 46 -13.85 8.02 -6.58
CA VAL A 46 -13.56 8.24 -8.00
C VAL A 46 -14.76 7.75 -8.80
N LEU A 47 -15.45 8.68 -9.45
CA LEU A 47 -16.58 8.40 -10.32
C LEU A 47 -16.09 8.32 -11.77
N ASP A 48 -16.74 7.51 -12.58
CA ASP A 48 -16.61 7.56 -14.03
C ASP A 48 -17.47 8.69 -14.64
N ASP A 49 -17.51 8.76 -15.96
CA ASP A 49 -18.21 9.81 -16.72
C ASP A 49 -19.74 9.77 -16.50
N ASP A 50 -20.29 8.61 -16.11
CA ASP A 50 -21.72 8.43 -15.79
C ASP A 50 -22.03 8.72 -14.31
N GLY A 51 -21.02 9.12 -13.52
CA GLY A 51 -21.15 9.37 -12.08
C GLY A 51 -21.20 8.10 -11.23
N ILE A 52 -20.87 6.94 -11.80
CA ILE A 52 -20.86 5.65 -11.12
C ILE A 52 -19.53 5.47 -10.40
N TRP A 53 -19.58 5.03 -9.15
CA TRP A 53 -18.38 4.79 -8.36
C TRP A 53 -17.69 3.49 -8.80
N ASN A 54 -16.43 3.59 -9.21
CA ASN A 54 -15.67 2.48 -9.78
C ASN A 54 -14.81 1.71 -8.74
N CYS A 55 -15.27 1.70 -7.49
CA CYS A 55 -14.58 1.12 -6.33
C CYS A 55 -13.20 1.74 -6.02
N ALA A 56 -12.88 2.90 -6.61
CA ALA A 56 -11.63 3.59 -6.33
C ALA A 56 -11.81 4.82 -5.45
N TRP A 57 -10.82 5.04 -4.61
CA TRP A 57 -10.72 6.14 -3.67
C TRP A 57 -9.52 7.00 -4.01
N ARG A 58 -9.73 8.29 -4.12
CA ARG A 58 -8.69 9.31 -4.26
C ARG A 58 -8.32 9.82 -2.88
N VAL A 59 -7.06 9.65 -2.49
CA VAL A 59 -6.57 10.00 -1.14
C VAL A 59 -5.32 10.88 -1.26
N PRO A 60 -5.35 12.12 -0.74
CA PRO A 60 -4.14 12.93 -0.64
C PRO A 60 -3.24 12.42 0.49
N ILE A 61 -1.96 12.20 0.20
CA ILE A 61 -0.97 11.69 1.15
C ILE A 61 0.35 12.44 1.02
N SER A 62 1.23 12.27 2.01
CA SER A 62 2.65 12.64 1.96
C SER A 62 3.50 11.40 2.22
N LEU A 63 4.39 11.07 1.28
CA LEU A 63 5.31 9.94 1.41
C LEU A 63 6.39 10.24 2.45
N HIS A 64 6.83 9.21 3.17
CA HIS A 64 7.99 9.32 4.03
C HIS A 64 9.28 9.39 3.20
N GLU A 65 10.23 10.22 3.62
CA GLU A 65 11.56 10.27 2.98
C GLU A 65 12.35 9.00 3.29
N ASP A 66 13.10 8.51 2.31
CA ASP A 66 14.05 7.41 2.45
C ASP A 66 15.23 7.65 1.50
N LYS A 67 16.41 7.90 2.04
CA LYS A 67 17.62 8.19 1.26
C LYS A 67 18.02 7.06 0.31
N ASN A 68 17.67 5.82 0.67
CA ASN A 68 17.95 4.64 -0.14
C ASN A 68 16.76 4.23 -1.01
N GLY A 69 15.60 4.85 -0.80
CA GLY A 69 14.38 4.61 -1.55
C GLY A 69 14.47 5.19 -2.97
N TYR A 70 13.71 4.60 -3.88
CA TYR A 70 13.58 5.12 -5.23
C TYR A 70 13.11 6.60 -5.18
N GLY A 71 13.80 7.49 -5.89
CA GLY A 71 13.48 8.92 -5.87
C GLY A 71 13.58 9.59 -4.48
N GLY A 72 14.21 8.95 -3.49
CA GLY A 72 14.35 9.48 -2.14
C GLY A 72 13.16 9.26 -1.21
N PHE A 73 12.25 8.33 -1.54
CA PHE A 73 11.03 8.09 -0.77
C PHE A 73 10.78 6.62 -0.42
N LYS A 74 10.15 6.39 0.72
CA LYS A 74 9.54 5.10 1.08
C LYS A 74 8.22 4.96 0.33
N HIS A 75 8.18 4.08 -0.65
CA HIS A 75 7.02 3.90 -1.52
C HIS A 75 5.94 2.99 -0.91
N ILE A 76 4.69 3.30 -1.24
CA ILE A 76 3.52 2.51 -0.82
C ILE A 76 3.44 1.26 -1.73
N PRO A 77 3.18 0.05 -1.18
CA PRO A 77 2.98 -1.15 -1.97
C PRO A 77 1.90 -0.97 -3.04
N SER A 78 2.11 -1.50 -4.24
CA SER A 78 1.13 -1.41 -5.34
C SER A 78 -0.11 -2.30 -5.14
N LEU A 79 -0.09 -3.18 -4.14
CA LEU A 79 -1.18 -4.08 -3.78
C LEU A 79 -1.60 -3.84 -2.34
N ILE A 80 -2.88 -3.54 -2.14
CA ILE A 80 -3.51 -3.52 -0.81
C ILE A 80 -4.18 -4.86 -0.55
N GLY A 81 -4.03 -5.37 0.68
CA GLY A 81 -4.61 -6.63 1.12
C GLY A 81 -5.19 -6.52 2.52
N LEU A 82 -6.51 -6.65 2.63
CA LEU A 82 -7.30 -6.56 3.87
C LEU A 82 -8.08 -7.85 4.08
N GLY A 83 -7.52 -8.80 4.82
CA GLY A 83 -8.07 -10.15 4.94
C GLY A 83 -8.10 -10.85 3.58
N GLU A 84 -9.30 -11.14 3.07
CA GLU A 84 -9.52 -11.69 1.72
C GLU A 84 -9.65 -10.60 0.65
N ASN A 85 -9.93 -9.36 1.04
CA ASN A 85 -10.07 -8.25 0.12
C ASN A 85 -8.72 -7.87 -0.50
N ARG A 86 -8.73 -7.60 -1.80
CA ARG A 86 -7.56 -7.17 -2.58
C ARG A 86 -7.89 -5.90 -3.34
N GLY A 87 -6.87 -5.11 -3.62
CA GLY A 87 -6.97 -3.91 -4.43
C GLY A 87 -5.62 -3.44 -4.92
N LEU A 88 -5.66 -2.43 -5.79
CA LEU A 88 -4.49 -1.81 -6.39
C LEU A 88 -4.30 -0.40 -5.86
N VAL A 89 -3.03 -0.02 -5.70
CA VAL A 89 -2.62 1.31 -5.25
C VAL A 89 -1.71 1.91 -6.30
N PHE A 90 -2.08 3.08 -6.82
CA PHE A 90 -1.31 3.77 -7.84
C PHE A 90 -1.27 5.28 -7.65
N TYR A 91 -0.13 5.89 -8.00
CA TYR A 91 0.11 7.32 -7.95
C TYR A 91 1.27 7.72 -8.88
N GLN A 92 1.37 9.01 -9.19
CA GLN A 92 2.42 9.52 -10.07
C GLN A 92 3.81 9.33 -9.44
N GLY A 93 4.72 8.74 -10.22
CA GLY A 93 6.09 8.46 -9.79
C GLY A 93 6.23 7.22 -8.90
N GLN A 94 5.19 6.38 -8.81
CA GLN A 94 5.32 5.08 -8.15
C GLN A 94 6.27 4.17 -8.95
N PRO A 95 7.30 3.58 -8.32
CA PRO A 95 8.19 2.64 -8.95
C PRO A 95 7.43 1.39 -9.38
N LYS A 96 7.88 0.78 -10.49
CA LYS A 96 7.38 -0.53 -10.93
C LYS A 96 8.01 -1.63 -10.06
N LEU A 97 7.46 -1.80 -8.87
CA LEU A 97 7.86 -2.84 -7.93
C LEU A 97 7.24 -4.19 -8.33
N CYS A 98 7.99 -5.26 -8.12
CA CYS A 98 7.47 -6.61 -8.21
C CYS A 98 6.30 -6.79 -7.23
N ARG A 99 5.11 -7.13 -7.71
CA ARG A 99 3.91 -7.28 -6.87
C ARG A 99 3.98 -8.48 -5.91
N ARG A 100 4.99 -9.34 -6.05
CA ARG A 100 5.26 -10.46 -5.13
C ARG A 100 6.15 -10.01 -3.97
N CYS A 101 7.38 -9.55 -4.26
CA CYS A 101 8.40 -9.26 -3.25
C CYS A 101 8.62 -7.78 -2.96
N GLY A 102 8.02 -6.86 -3.72
CA GLY A 102 8.15 -5.41 -3.50
C GLY A 102 9.44 -4.80 -4.02
N GLU A 103 10.30 -5.55 -4.72
CA GLU A 103 11.60 -5.05 -5.20
C GLU A 103 11.56 -4.53 -6.64
N LEU A 104 12.55 -3.71 -6.99
CA LEU A 104 12.76 -3.18 -8.33
C LEU A 104 13.42 -4.22 -9.27
N GLY A 105 13.32 -3.95 -10.58
CA GLY A 105 14.12 -4.64 -11.61
C GLY A 105 13.50 -5.89 -12.22
N HIS A 106 12.37 -6.38 -11.69
CA HIS A 106 11.68 -7.54 -12.24
C HIS A 106 10.16 -7.50 -12.02
N PHE A 107 9.43 -8.29 -12.81
CA PHE A 107 8.00 -8.52 -12.65
C PHE A 107 7.71 -9.84 -11.94
N VAL A 108 6.45 -10.07 -11.57
CA VAL A 108 6.02 -11.26 -10.80
C VAL A 108 6.44 -12.57 -11.46
N ASP A 109 6.38 -12.64 -12.79
CA ASP A 109 6.69 -13.86 -13.56
C ASP A 109 8.18 -14.24 -13.49
N ALA A 110 9.06 -13.24 -13.29
CA ALA A 110 10.50 -13.42 -13.12
C ALA A 110 10.92 -13.42 -11.63
N CYS A 111 9.97 -13.34 -10.70
CA CYS A 111 10.27 -13.28 -9.27
C CYS A 111 10.59 -14.68 -8.73
N THR A 112 11.83 -14.89 -8.30
CA THR A 112 12.29 -16.15 -7.69
C THR A 112 12.13 -16.18 -6.16
N LYS A 113 11.75 -15.05 -5.56
CA LYS A 113 11.64 -14.92 -4.11
C LYS A 113 10.37 -15.59 -3.58
N VAL A 114 10.54 -16.38 -2.52
CA VAL A 114 9.44 -16.93 -1.73
C VAL A 114 9.04 -15.89 -0.70
N VAL A 115 7.79 -15.41 -0.77
CA VAL A 115 7.23 -14.42 0.15
C VAL A 115 6.18 -15.10 1.01
N CYS A 116 6.34 -15.03 2.32
CA CYS A 116 5.46 -15.70 3.26
C CYS A 116 4.05 -15.10 3.20
N GLY A 117 3.03 -15.94 3.00
CA GLY A 117 1.64 -15.50 2.99
C GLY A 117 1.15 -14.92 4.33
N LYS A 118 1.79 -15.34 5.44
CA LYS A 118 1.41 -15.03 6.84
C LYS A 118 2.03 -13.73 7.34
N CYS A 119 3.35 -13.60 7.31
CA CYS A 119 4.08 -12.44 7.84
C CYS A 119 4.61 -11.49 6.76
N LYS A 120 4.47 -11.83 5.46
CA LYS A 120 4.97 -11.05 4.31
C LYS A 120 6.49 -10.93 4.19
N GLU A 121 7.24 -11.62 5.04
CA GLU A 121 8.70 -11.69 4.95
C GLU A 121 9.16 -12.60 3.80
N ILE A 122 10.34 -12.31 3.27
CA ILE A 122 11.00 -13.10 2.23
C ILE A 122 11.79 -14.25 2.86
N GLY A 123 11.80 -15.41 2.20
CA GLY A 123 12.73 -16.52 2.48
C GLY A 123 12.09 -17.79 3.01
N HIS A 124 10.78 -17.80 3.31
CA HIS A 124 10.08 -18.99 3.78
C HIS A 124 8.62 -19.03 3.30
N ALA A 125 8.06 -20.24 3.24
CA ALA A 125 6.66 -20.45 2.87
C ALA A 125 5.71 -20.27 4.08
N TYR A 126 4.40 -20.18 3.81
CA TYR A 126 3.38 -20.08 4.87
C TYR A 126 3.46 -21.23 5.89
N THR A 127 3.72 -22.44 5.43
CA THR A 127 3.80 -23.67 6.24
C THR A 127 5.00 -23.69 7.19
N GLU A 128 6.05 -22.93 6.87
CA GLU A 128 7.28 -22.82 7.65
C GLU A 128 7.25 -21.60 8.59
N CYS A 129 6.21 -20.78 8.52
CA CYS A 129 6.13 -19.52 9.23
C CYS A 129 5.75 -19.71 10.70
N THR A 130 6.74 -19.50 11.57
CA THR A 130 6.59 -19.54 13.03
C THR A 130 6.04 -18.24 13.62
N SER A 131 5.97 -17.15 12.85
CA SER A 131 5.44 -15.87 13.32
C SER A 131 3.96 -15.98 13.71
N VAL A 132 3.52 -15.24 14.74
CA VAL A 132 2.10 -15.15 15.08
C VAL A 132 1.34 -14.44 13.95
N ARG A 133 0.11 -14.89 13.66
CA ARG A 133 -0.73 -14.26 12.65
C ARG A 133 -1.23 -12.91 13.21
N LYS A 134 -0.93 -11.83 12.49
CA LYS A 134 -1.38 -10.47 12.80
C LYS A 134 -2.55 -10.07 11.90
N CYS A 135 -3.41 -9.18 12.39
CA CYS A 135 -4.47 -8.58 11.60
C CYS A 135 -3.88 -7.75 10.46
N ASN A 136 -4.37 -7.97 9.22
CA ASN A 136 -3.88 -7.25 8.04
C ASN A 136 -4.19 -5.75 8.06
N LEU A 137 -5.14 -5.30 8.89
CA LEU A 137 -5.52 -3.91 9.05
C LEU A 137 -4.74 -3.23 10.18
N CYS A 138 -4.94 -3.63 11.43
CA CYS A 138 -4.36 -2.94 12.59
C CYS A 138 -3.02 -3.52 13.08
N GLU A 139 -2.56 -4.65 12.52
CA GLU A 139 -1.32 -5.34 12.90
C GLU A 139 -1.28 -5.95 14.31
N CYS A 140 -2.40 -5.87 15.04
CA CYS A 140 -2.58 -6.54 16.32
C CYS A 140 -2.70 -8.07 16.16
N GLU A 141 -2.34 -8.79 17.21
CA GLU A 141 -2.52 -10.23 17.32
C GLU A 141 -3.90 -10.57 17.91
N GLY A 142 -4.31 -11.85 17.82
CA GLY A 142 -5.54 -12.35 18.45
C GLY A 142 -6.81 -12.27 17.61
N HIS A 143 -6.80 -11.58 16.47
CA HIS A 143 -7.92 -11.54 15.52
C HIS A 143 -7.47 -11.44 14.06
N VAL A 144 -8.39 -11.73 13.14
CA VAL A 144 -8.22 -11.49 11.70
C VAL A 144 -9.01 -10.26 11.27
N PHE A 145 -8.78 -9.76 10.04
CA PHE A 145 -9.46 -8.57 9.52
C PHE A 145 -10.99 -8.58 9.70
N LYS A 146 -11.63 -9.75 9.51
CA LYS A 146 -13.09 -9.89 9.66
C LYS A 146 -13.58 -9.57 11.08
N ASP A 147 -12.74 -9.80 12.07
CA ASP A 147 -13.04 -9.61 13.49
C ASP A 147 -12.27 -8.41 14.06
N CYS A 148 -11.84 -7.47 13.20
CA CYS A 148 -11.14 -6.26 13.63
C CYS A 148 -12.14 -5.31 14.31
N PRO A 149 -11.84 -4.84 15.55
CA PRO A 149 -12.68 -3.88 16.26
C PRO A 149 -12.79 -2.52 15.57
#